data_AF-X1L9V5-F1
#
_entry.id   AF-X1L9V5-F1
#
_cell.length_a   1.000
_cell.length_b   1.000
_cell.length_c   1.000
_cell.angle_alpha   90.00
_cell.angle_beta   90.00
_cell.angle_gamma   90.00
#
_symmetry.space_group_name_H-M   'P 1'
#
loop_
_entity.id
_entity.type
_entity.pdbx_description
1 polymer ?
#
loop_
_entity_poly.entity_id
_entity_poly.type
_entity_poly.pdbx_seq_one_letter_code
_entity_poly.pdbx_strand_id
1 'polypeptide(L)' 'MESPSAHLYNGVYIMASNTRGRIKERFEGIHKDFDWVLEHCSQCLTLIADKNPAMTKAIDALARGTKTLDELARDIYHKI' A
#
# COMPACT_ATOMS: atom_id res chain seq x y z
N MET A 1 7.78 6.60 -29.77
CA MET A 1 8.95 5.68 -29.77
C MET A 1 8.63 4.60 -28.77
N GLU A 2 8.00 3.52 -29.22
CA GLU A 2 7.60 2.40 -28.35
C GLU A 2 8.82 1.51 -28.11
N SER A 3 9.22 1.32 -26.85
CA SER A 3 10.17 0.27 -26.49
C SER A 3 9.38 -0.98 -26.09
N PRO A 4 9.68 -2.17 -26.63
CA PRO A 4 9.04 -3.40 -26.19
C PRO A 4 9.63 -3.78 -24.81
N SER A 5 8.87 -3.57 -23.73
CA SER A 5 9.34 -3.72 -22.34
C SER A 5 9.17 -5.12 -21.76
N ALA A 6 9.05 -6.15 -22.61
CA ALA A 6 8.91 -7.53 -22.16
C ALA A 6 9.60 -8.48 -23.15
N HIS A 7 10.55 -9.28 -22.64
CA HIS A 7 11.25 -10.30 -23.43
C HIS A 7 10.69 -11.69 -23.06
N LEU A 8 10.27 -12.46 -24.05
CA LEU A 8 9.83 -13.84 -23.89
C LEU A 8 11.06 -14.75 -23.76
N TYR A 9 11.21 -15.43 -22.61
CA TYR A 9 12.20 -16.49 -22.43
C TYR A 9 11.45 -17.79 -22.11
N ASN A 10 11.56 -18.80 -22.98
CA ASN A 10 10.84 -20.07 -22.86
C ASN A 10 9.30 -19.92 -22.67
N GLY A 11 8.68 -18.96 -23.37
CA GLY A 11 7.24 -18.72 -23.27
C GLY A 11 6.80 -17.97 -22.00
N VAL A 12 7.75 -17.54 -21.15
CA VAL A 12 7.48 -16.73 -19.96
C VAL A 12 7.85 -15.28 -20.26
N TYR A 13 6.93 -14.37 -19.98
CA TYR A 13 7.22 -12.93 -20.02
C TYR A 13 8.11 -12.56 -18.82
N ILE A 14 9.34 -12.12 -19.10
CA ILE A 14 10.26 -11.63 -18.07
C ILE A 14 10.26 -10.11 -18.11
N MET A 15 9.86 -9.48 -17.00
CA MET A 15 9.99 -8.04 -16.82
C MET A 15 11.47 -7.66 -16.79
N ALA A 16 11.85 -6.64 -17.55
CA ALA A 16 13.19 -6.07 -17.48
C ALA A 16 13.52 -5.67 -16.02
N SER A 17 14.74 -5.97 -15.56
CA SER A 17 15.16 -5.78 -14.17
C SER A 17 14.92 -4.35 -13.64
N ASN A 18 15.07 -3.34 -14.50
CA ASN A 18 14.81 -1.93 -14.19
C ASN A 18 13.31 -1.65 -13.95
N THR A 19 12.41 -2.26 -14.69
CA THR A 19 10.96 -2.10 -14.53
C THR A 19 10.51 -2.75 -13.23
N ARG A 20 10.95 -3.98 -12.96
CA ARG A 20 10.61 -4.69 -11.71
C ARG A 20 11.05 -3.90 -10.47
N GLY A 21 12.30 -3.43 -10.46
CA GLY A 21 12.83 -2.62 -9.35
C GLY A 21 12.03 -1.33 -9.12
N ARG A 22 11.72 -0.61 -10.20
CA ARG A 22 10.91 0.62 -10.12
C ARG A 22 9.49 0.38 -9.60
N ILE A 23 8.87 -0.74 -9.97
CA ILE A 23 7.54 -1.08 -9.43
C ILE A 23 7.64 -1.39 -7.93
N LYS A 24 8.65 -2.15 -7.49
CA LYS A 24 8.89 -2.40 -6.05
C LYS A 24 9.05 -1.11 -5.25
N GLU A 25 9.86 -0.18 -5.73
CA GLU A 25 10.06 1.13 -5.08
C GLU A 25 8.74 1.91 -4.92
N ARG A 26 7.82 1.81 -5.89
CA ARG A 26 6.49 2.44 -5.78
C ARG A 26 5.63 1.78 -4.71
N PHE A 27 5.60 0.46 -4.65
CA PHE A 27 4.83 -0.26 -3.64
C PHE A 27 5.43 -0.11 -2.23
N GLU A 28 6.74 0.03 -2.09
CA GLU A 28 7.39 0.42 -0.83
C GLU A 28 6.96 1.83 -0.38
N GLY A 29 6.83 2.77 -1.32
CA GLY A 29 6.28 4.09 -1.05
C GLY A 29 4.83 4.03 -0.58
N ILE A 30 3.97 3.29 -1.30
CA ILE A 30 2.56 3.09 -0.94
C ILE A 30 2.44 2.49 0.47
N HIS A 31 3.27 1.49 0.80
CA HIS A 31 3.26 0.88 2.12
C HIS A 31 3.60 1.89 3.22
N LYS A 32 4.63 2.72 3.02
CA LYS A 32 5.00 3.80 3.97
C LYS A 32 3.89 4.84 4.14
N ASP A 33 3.17 5.18 3.06
CA ASP A 33 2.05 6.10 3.12
C ASP A 33 0.89 5.51 3.95
N PHE A 34 0.63 4.21 3.84
CA PHE A 34 -0.37 3.55 4.68
C PHE A 34 0.05 3.47 6.15
N ASP A 35 1.32 3.18 6.45
CA ASP A 35 1.85 3.25 7.81
C ASP A 35 1.66 4.65 8.42
N TRP A 36 1.93 5.70 7.64
CA TRP A 36 1.70 7.09 8.06
C TRP A 36 0.22 7.34 8.38
N VAL A 37 -0.71 6.88 7.53
CA VAL A 37 -2.15 7.03 7.78
C VAL A 37 -2.59 6.29 9.05
N LEU A 38 -2.09 5.07 9.27
CA LEU A 38 -2.42 4.26 10.46
C LEU A 38 -1.93 4.92 11.75
N GLU A 39 -0.71 5.47 11.75
CA GLU A 39 -0.17 6.21 12.88
C GLU A 39 -1.05 7.43 13.23
N HIS A 40 -1.47 8.20 12.23
CA HIS A 40 -2.32 9.37 12.47
C HIS A 40 -3.74 8.98 12.92
N CYS A 41 -4.28 7.86 12.44
CA CYS A 41 -5.54 7.32 12.96
C CYS A 41 -5.41 6.98 14.45
N SER A 42 -4.32 6.33 14.86
CA SER A 42 -4.04 6.01 16.26
C SER A 42 -3.91 7.26 17.15
N GLN A 43 -3.20 8.27 16.67
CA GLN A 43 -3.06 9.55 17.36
C GLN A 43 -4.41 10.27 17.50
N CYS A 44 -5.22 10.30 16.45
CA CYS A 44 -6.57 10.86 16.50
C CYS A 44 -7.47 10.14 17.51
N LEU A 45 -7.43 8.80 17.56
CA LEU A 45 -8.16 8.02 18.57
C LEU A 45 -7.72 8.38 19.99
N THR A 46 -6.42 8.59 20.20
CA THR A 46 -5.86 9.04 21.50
C THR A 46 -6.38 10.44 21.88
N LEU A 47 -6.44 11.38 20.93
CA LEU A 47 -6.92 12.74 21.18
C LEU A 47 -8.41 12.80 21.51
N ILE A 48 -9.21 11.96 20.85
CA ILE A 48 -10.66 11.90 21.05
C ILE A 48 -11.01 11.16 22.34
N ALA A 49 -10.28 10.08 22.64
CA ALA A 49 -10.60 9.15 23.71
C ALA A 49 -12.08 8.70 23.65
N ASP A 50 -12.84 8.96 24.71
CA ASP A 50 -14.25 8.62 24.89
C ASP A 50 -15.20 9.80 24.63
N LYS A 51 -14.68 10.97 24.26
CA LYS A 51 -15.45 12.23 24.17
C LYS A 51 -16.42 12.27 22.98
N ASN A 52 -16.14 11.51 21.92
CA ASN A 52 -16.98 11.48 20.72
C ASN A 52 -17.03 10.06 20.11
N PRO A 53 -17.93 9.20 20.59
CA PRO A 53 -18.02 7.81 20.14
C PRO A 53 -18.28 7.65 18.64
N ALA A 54 -19.00 8.59 18.02
CA ALA A 54 -19.26 8.56 16.58
C ALA A 54 -17.97 8.79 15.79
N MET A 55 -17.16 9.78 16.18
CA MET A 55 -15.88 10.07 15.54
C MET A 55 -14.85 8.96 15.80
N THR A 56 -14.81 8.40 17.00
CA THR A 56 -13.99 7.21 17.32
C THR A 56 -14.30 6.06 16.37
N LYS A 57 -15.58 5.73 16.17
CA LYS A 57 -16.01 4.68 15.22
C LYS A 57 -15.60 4.99 13.78
N ALA A 58 -15.70 6.24 13.35
CA ALA A 58 -15.33 6.64 11.99
C ALA A 58 -13.82 6.49 11.74
N ILE A 59 -12.97 6.94 12.66
CA ILE A 59 -11.51 6.83 12.54
C ILE A 59 -11.05 5.38 12.62
N ASP A 60 -11.63 4.61 13.52
CA ASP A 60 -11.37 3.18 13.65
C ASP A 60 -11.79 2.40 12.37
N ALA A 61 -12.90 2.79 11.73
CA ALA A 61 -13.29 2.25 10.43
C ALA A 61 -12.29 2.63 9.32
N LEU A 62 -11.81 3.87 9.29
CA LEU A 62 -10.76 4.31 8.35
C LEU A 62 -9.48 3.50 8.54
N ALA A 63 -9.01 3.33 9.78
CA ALA A 63 -7.80 2.56 10.09
C ALA A 63 -7.89 1.10 9.58
N ARG A 64 -9.04 0.43 9.80
CA ARG A 64 -9.28 -0.91 9.25
C ARG A 64 -9.27 -0.94 7.72
N GLY A 65 -9.90 0.05 7.07
CA GLY A 65 -9.91 0.17 5.62
C GLY A 65 -8.49 0.34 5.07
N THR A 66 -7.70 1.25 5.66
CA THR A 66 -6.29 1.47 5.30
C THR A 66 -5.47 0.20 5.45
N LYS A 67 -5.63 -0.54 6.56
CA LYS A 67 -4.92 -1.81 6.75
C LYS A 67 -5.27 -2.83 5.66
N THR A 68 -6.54 -2.91 5.27
CA THR A 68 -6.98 -3.80 4.19
C THR A 68 -6.33 -3.41 2.86
N LEU A 69 -6.27 -2.12 2.53
CA LEU A 69 -5.61 -1.62 1.33
C LEU A 69 -4.08 -1.89 1.35
N ASP A 70 -3.44 -1.77 2.51
CA ASP A 70 -2.03 -2.08 2.68
C ASP A 70 -1.72 -3.57 2.47
N GLU A 71 -2.56 -4.46 3.03
CA GLU A 71 -2.45 -5.91 2.80
C GLU A 71 -2.56 -6.24 1.31
N LEU A 72 -3.50 -5.62 0.58
CA LEU A 72 -3.60 -5.78 -0.88
C LEU A 72 -2.35 -5.26 -1.61
N ALA A 73 -1.79 -4.12 -1.19
CA ALA A 73 -0.58 -3.58 -1.78
C ALA A 73 0.64 -4.49 -1.55
N ARG A 74 0.79 -5.03 -0.34
CA ARG A 74 1.84 -6.01 0.01
C ARG A 74 1.69 -7.31 -0.77
N ASP A 75 0.46 -7.80 -0.95
CA ASP A 75 0.19 -8.98 -1.79
C ASP A 75 0.62 -8.78 -3.24
N ILE A 76 0.48 -7.57 -3.78
CA ILE A 76 0.99 -7.25 -5.11
C ILE A 76 2.52 -7.17 -5.09
N TYR A 77 3.11 -6.51 -4.09
CA TYR A 77 4.57 -6.43 -3.92
C TYR A 77 5.24 -7.81 -3.91
N HIS A 78 4.67 -8.77 -3.18
CA HIS A 78 5.19 -10.15 -3.09
C HIS A 78 5.13 -10.91 -4.42
N LYS A 79 4.31 -10.48 -5.38
CA LYS A 79 4.18 -11.09 -6.71
C LYS A 79 5.13 -10.47 -7.76
N ILE A 80 5.82 -9.37 -7.43
CA ILE A 80 6.77 -8.65 -8.30
C ILE A 80 8.18 -9.22 -8.14
#